data_AF-A0A432PWU4-F1
#
_entry.id   AF-A0A432PWU4-F1
#
_cell.length_a   1.000
_cell.length_b   1.000
_cell.length_c   1.000
_cell.angle_alpha   90.00
_cell.angle_beta   90.00
_cell.angle_gamma   90.00
#
_symmetry.space_group_name_H-M   'P 1'
#
loop_
_entity.id
_entity.type
_entity.pdbx_description
1 polymer ?
#
loop_
_entity_poly.entity_id
_entity_poly.type
_entity_poly.pdbx_seq_one_letter_code
_entity_poly.pdbx_strand_id
1 'polypeptide(L)'
;LYKLKFKALEAKLLQLEEKREKAERYYKRYEEMFNRDLLAESVLEDKRTELKVLIYRIQEIKAEIERIRKLMDYTDIKSPFSGKVKSILVGEGSFVNGELIPQPVVIIEPVKNFDKVP
;
A
#
# COMPACT_ATOMS: atom_id res chain seq x y z
N LEU A 1 -14.08 -5.05 -5.46
CA LEU A 1 -14.02 -3.94 -4.48
C LEU A 1 -12.59 -3.39 -4.28
N TYR A 2 -11.62 -4.20 -3.83
CA TYR A 2 -10.26 -3.74 -3.55
C TYR A 2 -9.52 -3.12 -4.76
N LYS A 3 -9.63 -3.73 -5.95
CA LYS A 3 -9.03 -3.19 -7.20
C LYS A 3 -9.49 -1.77 -7.54
N LEU A 4 -10.76 -1.44 -7.29
CA LEU A 4 -11.30 -0.09 -7.53
C LEU A 4 -10.73 0.90 -6.51
N LYS A 5 -10.70 0.51 -5.23
CA LYS A 5 -10.11 1.31 -4.16
C LYS A 5 -8.63 1.57 -4.41
N PHE A 6 -7.89 0.56 -4.85
CA PHE A 6 -6.47 0.68 -5.24
C PHE A 6 -6.28 1.73 -6.34
N LYS A 7 -7.03 1.64 -7.45
CA LYS A 7 -6.98 2.62 -8.55
C LYS A 7 -7.32 4.04 -8.09
N ALA A 8 -8.30 4.20 -7.22
CA ALA A 8 -8.67 5.51 -6.69
C ALA A 8 -7.55 6.12 -5.83
N LEU A 9 -6.87 5.30 -5.02
CA LEU A 9 -5.72 5.73 -4.22
C LEU A 9 -4.50 6.07 -5.09
N GLU A 10 -4.24 5.31 -6.16
CA GLU A 10 -3.19 5.63 -7.14
C GLU A 10 -3.44 6.97 -7.83
N ALA A 11 -4.67 7.23 -8.27
CA ALA A 11 -5.02 8.52 -8.87
C ALA A 11 -4.84 9.68 -7.87
N LYS A 12 -5.22 9.47 -6.61
CA LYS A 12 -5.02 10.44 -5.53
C LYS A 12 -3.53 10.67 -5.23
N LEU A 13 -2.72 9.62 -5.26
CA LEU A 13 -1.26 9.72 -5.11
C LEU A 13 -0.67 10.59 -6.22
N LEU A 14 -1.00 10.31 -7.48
CA LEU A 14 -0.53 11.08 -8.63
C LEU A 14 -0.88 12.56 -8.48
N GLN A 15 -2.14 12.86 -8.13
CA GLN A 15 -2.58 14.24 -7.91
C GLN A 15 -1.78 14.94 -6.80
N LEU A 16 -1.45 14.25 -5.71
CA LEU A 16 -0.65 14.80 -4.61
C LEU A 16 0.81 15.00 -5.01
N GLU A 17 1.37 14.10 -5.80
CA GLU A 17 2.74 14.21 -6.33
C GLU A 17 2.89 15.44 -7.24
N GLU A 18 1.93 15.68 -8.14
CA GLU A 18 1.88 16.90 -8.96
C GLU A 18 1.82 18.18 -8.12
N LYS A 19 1.00 18.17 -7.06
CA LYS A 19 0.89 19.29 -6.11
C LYS A 19 2.21 19.49 -5.35
N ARG A 20 2.85 18.41 -4.91
CA ARG A 20 4.14 18.45 -4.22
C ARG A 20 5.21 19.04 -5.13
N GLU A 21 5.29 18.60 -6.38
CA GLU A 21 6.28 19.10 -7.33
C GLU A 21 6.09 20.60 -7.59
N LYS A 22 4.84 21.04 -7.76
CA LYS A 22 4.52 22.46 -7.86
C LYS A 22 4.95 23.24 -6.61
N ALA A 23 4.63 22.75 -5.41
CA ALA A 23 5.02 23.38 -4.15
C ALA A 23 6.54 23.41 -3.96
N GLU A 24 7.24 22.36 -4.38
CA GLU A 24 8.70 22.27 -4.33
C GLU A 24 9.36 23.33 -5.23
N ARG A 25 8.86 23.51 -6.46
CA ARG A 25 9.34 24.58 -7.35
C ARG A 25 9.12 25.97 -6.76
N TYR A 26 7.97 26.21 -6.12
CA TYR A 26 7.74 27.48 -5.43
C TYR A 26 8.66 27.67 -4.23
N TYR A 27 8.82 26.65 -3.39
CA TYR A 27 9.72 26.73 -2.25
C TYR A 27 11.15 27.10 -2.71
N LYS A 28 11.70 26.40 -3.70
CA LYS A 28 13.04 26.71 -4.27
C LYS A 28 13.13 28.15 -4.80
N ARG A 29 12.13 28.60 -5.55
CA ARG A 29 12.11 29.98 -6.08
C ARG A 29 12.07 31.02 -4.95
N TYR A 30 11.31 30.78 -3.89
CA TYR A 30 11.18 31.70 -2.77
C TYR A 30 12.43 31.67 -1.88
N GLU A 31 13.08 30.52 -1.76
CA GLU A 31 14.38 30.37 -1.09
C GLU A 31 15.45 31.21 -1.80
N GLU A 32 15.51 31.16 -3.14
CA GLU A 32 16.40 32.04 -3.93
C GLU A 32 16.10 33.53 -3.75
N MET A 33 14.83 33.93 -3.65
CA MET A 33 14.45 35.34 -3.40
C MET A 33 14.80 35.78 -1.98
N PHE A 34 14.59 34.92 -0.99
CA PHE A 34 14.98 35.17 0.41
C PHE A 34 16.49 35.35 0.55
N ASN A 35 17.29 34.48 -0.09
CA ASN A 35 18.75 34.59 -0.10
C ASN A 35 19.29 35.86 -0.77
N ARG A 36 18.44 36.60 -1.50
CA ARG A 36 18.74 37.90 -2.10
C ARG A 36 18.15 39.06 -1.31
N ASP A 37 17.65 38.82 -0.10
CA ASP A 37 16.94 39.77 0.77
C ASP A 37 15.68 40.39 0.13
N LEU A 38 15.05 39.68 -0.82
CA LEU A 38 13.86 40.15 -1.56
C LEU A 38 12.53 39.64 -0.97
N LEU A 39 12.58 38.90 0.13
CA LEU A 39 11.43 38.21 0.71
C LEU A 39 11.55 38.15 2.23
N ALA A 40 10.43 38.24 2.95
CA ALA A 40 10.40 38.00 4.39
C ALA A 40 10.52 36.50 4.72
N GLU A 41 11.23 36.16 5.80
CA GLU A 41 11.44 34.79 6.26
C GLU A 41 10.12 34.03 6.50
N SER A 42 9.11 34.70 7.06
CA SER A 42 7.79 34.11 7.30
C SER A 42 7.14 33.56 6.03
N VAL A 43 7.32 34.23 4.89
CA VAL A 43 6.76 33.77 3.61
C VAL A 43 7.49 32.53 3.10
N LEU A 44 8.80 32.41 3.35
CA LEU A 44 9.56 31.20 3.02
C LEU A 44 9.14 30.03 3.92
N GLU A 45 8.97 30.27 5.22
CA GLU A 45 8.48 29.27 6.17
C GLU A 45 7.09 28.74 5.81
N ASP A 46 6.18 29.62 5.39
CA ASP A 46 4.85 29.23 4.91
C ASP A 46 4.94 28.26 3.73
N LYS A 47 5.81 28.57 2.75
CA LYS A 47 6.03 27.71 1.58
C LYS A 47 6.68 26.38 1.95
N ARG A 48 7.61 26.41 2.91
CA ARG A 48 8.23 25.19 3.46
C ARG A 48 7.21 24.29 4.14
N THR A 49 6.31 24.90 4.90
CA THR A 49 5.23 24.20 5.62
C THR A 49 4.24 23.58 4.63
N GLU A 50 3.84 24.33 3.60
CA GLU A 50 2.99 23.84 2.52
C GLU A 50 3.59 22.59 1.84
N LEU A 51 4.89 22.63 1.51
CA LEU A 51 5.60 21.48 0.94
C LEU A 51 5.62 20.29 1.91
N LYS A 52 5.94 20.50 3.19
CA LYS A 52 5.97 19.43 4.21
C LYS A 52 4.60 18.76 4.36
N VAL A 53 3.52 19.53 4.40
CA VAL A 53 2.16 18.99 4.50
C VAL A 53 1.85 18.07 3.32
N LEU A 54 2.25 18.45 2.10
CA LEU A 54 2.05 17.60 0.91
C LEU A 54 2.88 16.32 0.98
N ILE A 55 4.11 16.37 1.48
CA ILE A 55 4.95 15.19 1.70
C ILE A 55 4.28 14.23 2.69
N TYR A 56 3.77 14.72 3.82
CA TYR A 56 3.08 13.88 4.79
C TYR A 56 1.81 13.24 4.23
N ARG A 57 1.02 13.99 3.46
CA ARG A 57 -0.15 13.43 2.77
C ARG A 57 0.22 12.35 1.76
N ILE A 58 1.34 12.50 1.06
CA ILE A 58 1.84 11.46 0.15
C ILE A 58 2.21 10.20 0.94
N GLN A 59 2.90 10.33 2.08
CA GLN A 59 3.27 9.20 2.93
C GLN A 59 2.03 8.47 3.46
N GLU A 60 1.02 9.20 3.91
CA GLU A 60 -0.27 8.64 4.34
C GLU A 60 -0.94 7.82 3.22
N ILE A 61 -1.03 8.36 2.01
CA ILE A 61 -1.63 7.64 0.87
C ILE A 61 -0.80 6.43 0.47
N LYS A 62 0.54 6.50 0.51
CA LYS A 62 1.40 5.35 0.24
C LYS A 62 1.16 4.22 1.25
N ALA A 63 1.00 4.54 2.53
CA ALA A 63 0.66 3.55 3.55
C ALA A 63 -0.72 2.92 3.29
N GLU A 64 -1.72 3.71 2.87
CA GLU A 64 -3.04 3.16 2.53
C GLU A 64 -2.99 2.25 1.30
N ILE A 65 -2.21 2.63 0.27
CA ILE A 65 -1.97 1.78 -0.92
C ILE A 65 -1.33 0.45 -0.51
N GLU A 66 -0.31 0.48 0.35
CA GLU A 66 0.34 -0.75 0.84
C GLU A 66 -0.65 -1.64 1.59
N ARG A 67 -1.50 -1.06 2.44
CA ARG A 67 -2.55 -1.79 3.15
C ARG A 67 -3.51 -2.48 2.17
N ILE A 68 -3.98 -1.77 1.15
CA ILE A 68 -4.88 -2.35 0.14
C ILE A 68 -4.16 -3.41 -0.71
N ARG A 69 -2.88 -3.22 -1.03
CA ARG A 69 -2.08 -4.22 -1.74
C ARG A 69 -2.00 -5.52 -0.94
N LYS A 70 -1.69 -5.46 0.36
CA LYS A 70 -1.70 -6.64 1.25
C LYS A 70 -3.06 -7.33 1.30
N LEU A 71 -4.15 -6.57 1.37
CA LEU A 71 -5.50 -7.14 1.32
C LEU A 71 -5.81 -7.81 -0.02
N MET A 72 -5.31 -7.27 -1.13
CA MET A 72 -5.41 -7.92 -2.44
C MET A 72 -4.57 -9.20 -2.48
N ASP A 73 -3.38 -9.21 -1.91
CA ASP A 73 -2.55 -10.43 -1.82
C ASP A 73 -3.27 -11.52 -1.01
N TYR A 74 -4.00 -11.15 0.05
CA TYR A 74 -4.84 -12.08 0.82
C TYR A 74 -6.11 -12.56 0.09
N THR A 75 -6.47 -11.97 -1.04
CA THR A 75 -7.54 -12.54 -1.87
C THR A 75 -7.10 -13.80 -2.60
N ASP A 76 -5.79 -13.99 -2.78
CA ASP A 76 -5.19 -15.21 -3.32
C ASP A 76 -4.62 -16.06 -2.18
N ILE A 77 -5.41 -17.02 -1.71
CA ILE A 77 -5.00 -17.92 -0.63
C ILE A 77 -3.99 -18.93 -1.17
N LYS A 78 -2.75 -18.89 -0.64
CA LYS A 78 -1.68 -19.83 -0.99
C LYS A 78 -1.25 -20.65 0.22
N SER A 79 -0.83 -21.89 -0.03
CA SER A 79 -0.20 -22.71 1.00
C SER A 79 1.17 -22.15 1.37
N PRO A 80 1.52 -22.07 2.66
CA PRO A 80 2.86 -21.66 3.08
C PRO A 80 3.94 -22.74 2.82
N PHE A 81 3.55 -23.96 2.46
CA PHE A 81 4.46 -25.07 2.17
C PHE A 81 3.99 -25.90 0.98
N SER A 82 4.93 -26.62 0.36
CA SER A 82 4.64 -27.61 -0.67
C SER A 82 4.08 -28.89 -0.07
N GLY A 83 2.99 -29.40 -0.64
CA GLY A 83 2.26 -30.55 -0.11
C GLY A 83 1.28 -31.11 -1.13
N LYS A 84 0.60 -32.19 -0.75
CA LYS A 84 -0.54 -32.72 -1.51
C LYS A 84 -1.84 -32.22 -0.90
N VAL A 85 -2.77 -31.79 -1.76
CA VAL A 85 -4.12 -31.43 -1.33
C VAL A 85 -4.81 -32.70 -0.83
N LYS A 86 -5.17 -32.74 0.45
CA LYS A 86 -5.89 -33.86 1.07
C LYS A 86 -7.39 -33.70 0.90
N SER A 87 -7.91 -32.49 1.09
CA SER A 87 -9.35 -32.21 1.02
C SER A 87 -9.60 -30.75 0.69
N ILE A 88 -10.63 -30.50 -0.12
CA ILE A 88 -11.18 -29.18 -0.40
C ILE A 88 -12.51 -29.10 0.34
N LEU A 89 -12.66 -28.12 1.23
CA LEU A 89 -13.80 -28.01 2.15
C LEU A 89 -14.83 -26.96 1.71
N VAL A 90 -14.47 -26.15 0.72
CA VAL A 90 -15.27 -25.02 0.23
C VAL A 90 -15.35 -25.10 -1.29
N GLY A 91 -16.57 -25.04 -1.84
CA GLY A 91 -16.80 -25.02 -3.28
C GLY A 91 -16.71 -23.61 -3.87
N GLU A 92 -16.54 -23.52 -5.18
CA GLU A 92 -16.57 -22.23 -5.90
C GLU A 92 -17.87 -21.46 -5.64
N GLY A 93 -17.77 -20.15 -5.48
CA GLY A 93 -18.91 -19.27 -5.18
C GLY A 93 -19.36 -19.26 -3.71
N SER A 94 -18.76 -20.09 -2.86
CA SER A 94 -19.06 -20.07 -1.42
C SER A 94 -18.52 -18.80 -0.75
N PHE A 95 -19.28 -18.27 0.21
CA PHE A 95 -18.84 -17.16 1.06
C PHE A 95 -17.94 -17.68 2.19
N VAL A 96 -16.72 -17.16 2.27
CA VAL A 96 -15.74 -17.50 3.31
C VAL A 96 -15.47 -16.26 4.17
N ASN A 97 -15.60 -16.40 5.49
CA ASN A 97 -15.27 -15.35 6.45
C ASN A 97 -14.17 -15.83 7.40
N GLY A 98 -13.03 -15.15 7.40
CA GLY A 98 -11.89 -15.47 8.27
C GLY A 98 -11.79 -14.64 9.56
N GLU A 99 -12.70 -13.68 9.81
CA GLU A 99 -12.57 -12.73 10.93
C GLU A 99 -13.16 -13.27 12.25
N LEU A 100 -14.26 -14.02 12.21
CA LEU A 100 -14.98 -14.47 13.42
C LEU A 100 -14.59 -15.89 13.85
N ILE A 101 -14.50 -16.81 12.89
CA ILE A 101 -14.13 -18.21 13.12
C ILE A 101 -13.29 -18.66 11.92
N PRO A 102 -12.05 -19.14 12.10
CA PRO A 102 -11.23 -19.60 10.99
C PRO A 102 -11.89 -20.82 10.33
N GLN A 103 -12.37 -20.64 9.11
CA GLN A 103 -12.95 -21.71 8.31
C GLN A 103 -11.85 -22.29 7.41
N PRO A 104 -11.46 -23.57 7.59
CA PRO A 104 -10.48 -24.19 6.72
C PRO A 104 -11.05 -24.33 5.31
N VAL A 105 -10.35 -23.81 4.31
CA VAL A 105 -10.76 -23.86 2.89
C VAL A 105 -10.21 -25.12 2.22
N VAL A 106 -8.93 -25.43 2.49
CA VAL A 106 -8.20 -26.58 1.95
C VAL A 106 -7.31 -27.17 3.03
N ILE A 107 -7.23 -28.49 3.11
CA ILE A 107 -6.28 -29.22 3.95
C ILE A 107 -5.15 -29.75 3.05
N ILE A 108 -3.92 -29.43 3.40
CA ILE A 108 -2.71 -29.82 2.65
C ILE A 108 -1.80 -30.64 3.56
N GLU A 109 -1.38 -31.81 3.09
CA GLU A 109 -0.38 -32.63 3.77
C GLU A 109 1.01 -32.35 3.21
N PRO A 110 2.01 -32.01 4.06
CA PRO A 110 3.37 -31.77 3.61
C PRO A 110 3.98 -33.06 3.04
N VAL A 111 4.72 -32.93 1.93
CA VAL A 111 5.46 -34.07 1.38
C VAL A 111 6.67 -34.30 2.29
N LYS A 112 6.56 -35.22 3.26
CA LYS A 112 7.75 -35.80 3.89
C LYS A 112 8.44 -36.68 2.85
N ASN A 113 9.75 -36.52 2.67
CA ASN A 113 10.60 -37.46 1.92
C ASN A 113 10.33 -38.88 2.42
N PHE A 114 9.51 -39.63 1.68
CA PHE A 114 9.25 -41.05 1.90
C PHE A 114 10.13 -41.94 1.01
N ASP A 115 11.27 -41.44 0.55
CA ASP A 115 12.28 -42.24 -0.17
C ASP A 115 13.43 -42.69 0.75
N LYS A 116 13.08 -43.25 1.92
CA LYS A 116 13.95 -44.18 2.65
C LYS A 116 13.10 -45.23 3.33
N VAL A 117 12.83 -46.31 2.61
CA VAL A 117 12.43 -47.62 3.15
C VAL A 117 13.30 -48.63 2.39
N PRO A 118 13.84 -49.65 3.08
CA PRO A 118 15.25 -50.05 3.08
C PRO A 118 15.74 -50.87 1.89
#